data_AF-A0AAX2J3G2-F1
#
_entry.id   AF-A0AAX2J3G2-F1
#
_cell.length_a   1.000
_cell.length_b   1.000
_cell.length_c   1.000
_cell.angle_alpha   90.00
_cell.angle_beta   90.00
_cell.angle_gamma   90.00
#
_symmetry.space_group_name_H-M   'P 1'
#
loop_
_entity.id
_entity.type
_entity.pdbx_description
1 polymer ?
#
loop_
_entity_poly.entity_id
_entity_poly.type
_entity_poly.pdbx_seq_one_letter_code
_entity_poly.pdbx_strand_id
1 'polypeptide(L)'
;MIYYDAPPADGKLKNPLDNSELDLSASSIARENKRLLEALKMQPFFALRMGQVSTNGDSWKIKNQGSFTATGSIMITAADIAPNITQKGVDMKIGLDMATLALKKASGRDFVLVTADSDFVPAIKLARMEGVQIFLAHLGHTVKPELKEHSDVLLDNISAAQ
;
A
#
# COMPACT_ATOMS: atom_id res chain seq x y z
N MET A 1 14.86 11.91 -2.75
CA MET A 1 13.71 11.03 -3.02
C MET A 1 13.35 10.28 -1.75
N ILE A 2 12.06 10.23 -1.40
CA ILE A 2 11.57 9.42 -0.27
C ILE A 2 10.82 8.23 -0.85
N TYR A 3 11.10 7.03 -0.36
CA TYR A 3 10.42 5.80 -0.75
C TYR A 3 9.65 5.23 0.44
N TYR A 4 8.38 4.91 0.20
CA TYR A 4 7.45 4.46 1.22
C TYR A 4 7.12 2.99 0.97
N ASP A 5 7.32 2.16 1.99
CA ASP A 5 7.03 0.73 1.94
C ASP A 5 6.89 0.20 3.38
N ALA A 6 6.63 -1.08 3.56
CA ALA A 6 6.70 -1.78 4.84
C ALA A 6 7.76 -2.90 4.77
N PRO A 7 8.39 -3.26 5.91
CA PRO A 7 9.34 -4.38 5.92
C PRO A 7 8.64 -5.68 5.50
N PRO A 8 9.34 -6.67 4.92
CA PRO A 8 8.73 -7.96 4.63
C PRO A 8 8.21 -8.61 5.92
N ALA A 9 7.16 -9.43 5.79
CA ALA A 9 6.64 -10.19 6.92
C ALA A 9 7.71 -11.16 7.44
N ASP A 10 7.77 -11.30 8.77
CA ASP A 10 8.77 -12.10 9.47
C ASP A 10 8.06 -12.96 10.53
N GLY A 11 8.76 -13.95 11.04
CA GLY A 11 8.27 -14.89 12.04
C GLY A 11 7.69 -16.17 11.47
N LYS A 12 7.32 -17.05 12.40
CA LYS A 12 6.79 -18.39 12.12
C LYS A 12 5.34 -18.45 12.57
N LEU A 13 4.48 -18.92 11.68
CA LEU A 13 3.06 -19.11 11.92
C LEU A 13 2.70 -20.59 11.87
N LYS A 14 1.71 -21.00 12.64
CA LYS A 14 1.13 -22.34 12.54
C LYS A 14 -0.17 -22.29 11.77
N ASN A 15 -0.29 -23.18 10.79
CA ASN A 15 -1.53 -23.37 10.07
C ASN A 15 -2.58 -23.97 11.01
N PRO A 16 -3.77 -23.35 11.15
CA PRO A 16 -4.78 -23.81 12.10
C PRO A 16 -5.48 -25.11 11.70
N LEU A 17 -5.34 -25.58 10.46
CA LEU A 17 -6.04 -26.78 9.96
C LEU A 17 -5.19 -28.05 10.06
N ASP A 18 -3.88 -27.96 9.86
CA ASP A 18 -2.97 -29.12 9.85
C ASP A 18 -1.76 -28.98 10.80
N ASN A 19 -1.65 -27.87 11.54
CA ASN A 19 -0.53 -27.54 12.42
C ASN A 19 0.84 -27.44 11.74
N SER A 20 0.89 -27.37 10.40
CA SER A 20 2.13 -27.13 9.67
C SER A 20 2.73 -25.76 10.03
N GLU A 21 4.05 -25.69 10.11
CA GLU A 21 4.77 -24.45 10.39
C GLU A 21 5.11 -23.73 9.08
N LEU A 22 4.75 -22.45 9.00
CA LEU A 22 5.05 -21.55 7.90
C LEU A 22 6.01 -20.47 8.38
N ASP A 23 7.23 -20.49 7.87
CA ASP A 23 8.23 -19.45 8.11
C ASP A 23 8.11 -18.35 7.04
N LEU A 24 7.64 -17.17 7.45
CA LEU A 24 7.44 -16.03 6.55
C LEU A 24 8.77 -15.45 6.05
N SER A 25 9.79 -15.50 6.90
CA SER A 25 11.12 -14.96 6.66
C SER A 25 11.89 -15.76 5.60
N ALA A 26 11.61 -17.07 5.52
CA ALA A 26 12.27 -17.99 4.61
C ALA A 26 11.79 -17.87 3.16
N SER A 27 10.70 -17.14 2.91
CA SER A 27 10.15 -16.98 1.56
C SER A 27 11.13 -16.27 0.62
N SER A 28 11.12 -16.65 -0.66
CA SER A 28 11.92 -15.97 -1.69
C SER A 28 11.54 -14.48 -1.81
N ILE A 29 10.25 -14.18 -1.69
CA ILE A 29 9.70 -12.82 -1.75
C ILE A 29 10.23 -11.97 -0.59
N ALA A 30 10.21 -12.47 0.64
CA ALA A 30 10.74 -11.73 1.80
C ALA A 30 12.22 -11.42 1.63
N ARG A 31 13.01 -12.39 1.15
CA ARG A 31 14.46 -12.21 0.92
C ARG A 31 14.75 -11.17 -0.17
N GLU A 32 14.03 -11.22 -1.28
CA GLU A 32 14.24 -10.29 -2.39
C GLU A 32 13.79 -8.87 -2.03
N ASN A 33 12.63 -8.72 -1.37
CA ASN A 33 12.18 -7.42 -0.89
C ASN A 33 13.19 -6.82 0.12
N LYS A 34 13.68 -7.62 1.07
CA LYS A 34 14.72 -7.18 2.01
C LYS A 34 15.97 -6.71 1.27
N ARG A 35 16.43 -7.46 0.27
CA ARG A 35 17.59 -7.10 -0.56
C ARG A 35 17.36 -5.78 -1.30
N LEU A 36 16.20 -5.58 -1.89
CA LEU A 36 15.82 -4.33 -2.55
C LEU A 36 15.86 -3.16 -1.58
N LEU A 37 15.22 -3.29 -0.41
CA LEU A 37 15.18 -2.22 0.59
C LEU A 37 16.58 -1.87 1.09
N GLU A 38 17.44 -2.86 1.36
CA GLU A 38 18.84 -2.59 1.74
C GLU A 38 19.62 -1.90 0.61
N ALA A 39 19.42 -2.29 -0.64
CA ALA A 39 20.05 -1.63 -1.78
C ALA A 39 19.60 -0.17 -1.91
N LEU A 40 18.30 0.11 -1.71
CA LEU A 40 17.73 1.46 -1.76
C LEU A 40 18.23 2.36 -0.63
N LYS A 41 18.44 1.83 0.59
CA LYS A 41 19.02 2.59 1.71
C LYS A 41 20.41 3.14 1.39
N MET A 42 21.17 2.40 0.59
CA MET A 42 22.55 2.77 0.22
C MET A 42 22.62 3.71 -0.99
N GLN A 43 21.50 4.01 -1.65
CA GLN A 43 21.50 4.93 -2.78
C GLN A 43 21.64 6.40 -2.33
N PRO A 44 22.47 7.21 -3.01
CA PRO A 44 22.55 8.64 -2.76
C PRO A 44 21.19 9.34 -2.92
N PHE A 45 20.92 10.34 -2.07
CA PHE A 45 19.69 11.14 -2.08
C PHE A 45 18.39 10.34 -1.94
N PHE A 46 18.47 9.14 -1.37
CA PHE A 46 17.35 8.27 -1.13
C PHE A 46 17.13 8.10 0.38
N ALA A 47 15.87 8.07 0.80
CA ALA A 47 15.50 7.79 2.19
C ALA A 47 14.27 6.88 2.23
N LEU A 48 14.34 5.82 3.02
CA LEU A 48 13.19 4.95 3.25
C LEU A 48 12.31 5.50 4.38
N ARG A 49 11.00 5.45 4.18
CA ARG A 49 10.00 5.85 5.16
C ARG A 49 9.05 4.68 5.41
N MET A 50 9.50 3.79 6.31
CA MET A 50 8.85 2.49 6.50
C MET A 50 7.57 2.59 7.31
N GLY A 51 6.51 1.94 6.86
CA GLY A 51 5.35 1.56 7.65
C GLY A 51 5.65 0.33 8.53
N GLN A 52 4.64 -0.47 8.79
CA GLN A 52 4.74 -1.71 9.56
C GLN A 52 4.04 -2.84 8.83
N VAL A 53 4.46 -4.07 9.10
CA VAL A 53 3.71 -5.26 8.72
C VAL A 53 3.09 -5.89 9.97
N SER A 54 1.84 -6.32 9.84
CA SER A 54 1.06 -6.95 10.89
C SER A 54 0.52 -8.30 10.40
N THR A 55 0.69 -9.35 11.20
CA THR A 55 0.03 -10.66 11.01
C THR A 55 -1.40 -10.68 11.55
N ASN A 56 -1.92 -9.53 11.99
CA ASN A 56 -3.25 -9.37 12.59
C ASN A 56 -3.55 -10.44 13.66
N GLY A 57 -2.62 -10.61 14.60
CA GLY A 57 -2.75 -11.60 15.67
C GLY A 57 -2.66 -13.05 15.18
N ASP A 58 -1.77 -13.30 14.22
CA ASP A 58 -1.57 -14.61 13.59
C ASP A 58 -2.86 -15.18 12.96
N SER A 59 -3.73 -14.28 12.50
CA SER A 59 -4.98 -14.66 11.85
C SER A 59 -4.74 -15.18 10.43
N TRP A 60 -5.63 -16.05 9.98
CA TRP A 60 -5.61 -16.65 8.65
C TRP A 60 -6.88 -16.27 7.89
N LYS A 61 -6.77 -16.12 6.58
CA LYS A 61 -7.87 -15.82 5.66
C LYS A 61 -7.90 -16.83 4.53
N ILE A 62 -9.10 -17.09 3.99
CA ILE A 62 -9.26 -17.88 2.78
C ILE A 62 -8.66 -17.09 1.61
N LYS A 63 -7.83 -17.75 0.78
CA LYS A 63 -7.09 -17.09 -0.32
C LYS A 63 -8.01 -16.48 -1.37
N ASN A 64 -9.11 -17.15 -1.67
CA ASN A 64 -10.08 -16.73 -2.66
C ASN A 64 -11.38 -16.38 -1.94
N GLN A 65 -11.60 -15.11 -1.60
CA GLN A 65 -12.89 -14.63 -1.05
C GLN A 65 -13.78 -14.08 -2.17
N GLY A 66 -13.92 -14.82 -3.27
CA GLY A 66 -14.84 -14.44 -4.35
C GLY A 66 -16.30 -14.48 -3.88
N SER A 67 -17.21 -13.95 -4.68
CA SER A 67 -18.65 -14.14 -4.48
C SER A 67 -19.00 -15.61 -4.69
N PHE A 68 -18.99 -16.40 -3.63
CA PHE A 68 -19.45 -17.79 -3.67
C PHE A 68 -20.97 -17.83 -3.56
N THR A 69 -21.65 -18.22 -4.64
CA THR A 69 -23.01 -18.74 -4.57
C THR A 69 -22.94 -20.26 -4.40
N ALA A 70 -22.66 -20.69 -3.18
CA ALA A 70 -22.57 -22.11 -2.87
C ALA A 70 -23.94 -22.67 -2.46
N THR A 71 -24.52 -23.55 -3.29
CA THR A 71 -25.60 -24.46 -2.91
C THR A 71 -24.98 -25.79 -2.44
N GLY A 72 -24.52 -25.84 -1.18
CA GLY A 72 -23.97 -27.07 -0.58
C GLY A 72 -22.87 -26.83 0.45
N SER A 73 -22.27 -27.92 0.95
CA SER A 73 -21.13 -27.90 1.89
C SER A 73 -19.81 -27.85 1.12
N ILE A 74 -18.92 -26.91 1.47
CA ILE A 74 -17.56 -26.81 0.91
C ILE A 74 -16.56 -27.36 1.95
N MET A 75 -15.66 -28.24 1.52
CA MET A 75 -14.53 -28.69 2.33
C MET A 75 -13.35 -27.74 2.14
N ILE A 76 -12.85 -27.17 3.25
CA ILE A 76 -11.69 -26.27 3.25
C ILE A 76 -10.47 -27.07 3.71
N THR A 77 -9.39 -26.99 2.95
CA THR A 77 -8.11 -27.62 3.27
C THR A 77 -7.07 -26.60 3.73
N ALA A 78 -5.97 -27.07 4.32
CA ALA A 78 -4.84 -26.22 4.73
C ALA A 78 -4.27 -25.36 3.59
N ALA A 79 -4.39 -25.82 2.34
CA ALA A 79 -3.93 -25.09 1.16
C ALA A 79 -4.83 -23.90 0.77
N ASP A 80 -6.09 -23.88 1.22
CA ASP A 80 -7.08 -22.87 0.85
C ASP A 80 -7.00 -21.60 1.70
N ILE A 81 -6.21 -21.63 2.77
CA ILE A 81 -6.00 -20.49 3.68
C ILE A 81 -4.57 -19.95 3.58
N ALA A 82 -4.41 -18.67 3.91
CA ALA A 82 -3.15 -17.96 3.98
C ALA A 82 -3.11 -17.04 5.21
N PRO A 83 -1.92 -16.71 5.72
CA PRO A 83 -1.78 -15.68 6.74
C PRO A 83 -2.41 -14.36 6.32
N ASN A 84 -3.14 -13.73 7.25
CA ASN A 84 -3.70 -12.41 7.06
C ASN A 84 -2.66 -11.34 7.37
N ILE A 85 -1.75 -11.15 6.42
CA ILE A 85 -0.69 -10.15 6.49
C ILE A 85 -1.19 -8.84 5.89
N THR A 86 -1.04 -7.74 6.63
CA THR A 86 -1.36 -6.39 6.14
C THR A 86 -0.22 -5.43 6.42
N GLN A 87 0.01 -4.53 5.45
CA GLN A 87 0.86 -3.36 5.65
C GLN A 87 0.03 -2.26 6.31
N LYS A 88 0.62 -1.54 7.26
CA LYS A 88 -0.05 -0.49 8.04
C LYS A 88 0.80 0.77 8.09
N GLY A 89 0.13 1.92 8.04
CA GLY A 89 0.72 3.23 8.31
C GLY A 89 1.56 3.83 7.18
N VAL A 90 1.61 3.20 6.00
CA VAL A 90 2.26 3.77 4.81
C VAL A 90 1.49 5.00 4.32
N ASP A 91 0.17 4.86 4.14
CA ASP A 91 -0.69 5.94 3.62
C ASP A 91 -0.72 7.14 4.56
N MET A 92 -0.77 6.89 5.87
CA MET A 92 -0.67 7.95 6.89
C MET A 92 0.66 8.71 6.79
N LYS A 93 1.77 8.03 6.50
CA LYS A 93 3.08 8.68 6.37
C LYS A 93 3.15 9.55 5.11
N ILE A 94 2.63 9.06 3.99
CA ILE A 94 2.54 9.82 2.74
C ILE A 94 1.65 11.06 2.95
N GLY A 95 0.45 10.88 3.53
CA GLY A 95 -0.47 11.97 3.80
C GLY A 95 0.12 13.05 4.73
N LEU A 96 0.81 12.64 5.79
CA LEU A 96 1.46 13.58 6.71
C LEU A 96 2.60 14.36 6.06
N ASP A 97 3.40 13.70 5.23
CA ASP A 97 4.50 14.36 4.52
C ASP A 97 3.95 15.32 3.46
N MET A 98 2.91 14.93 2.73
CA MET A 98 2.21 15.81 1.79
C MET A 98 1.66 17.06 2.49
N ALA A 99 0.99 16.89 3.63
CA ALA A 99 0.47 18.00 4.41
C ALA A 99 1.60 18.90 4.94
N THR A 100 2.68 18.31 5.43
CA THR A 100 3.84 19.06 5.94
C THR A 100 4.51 19.87 4.85
N LEU A 101 4.67 19.30 3.65
CA LEU A 101 5.26 19.98 2.50
C LEU A 101 4.41 21.16 2.04
N ALA A 102 3.09 21.00 2.01
CA ALA A 102 2.15 22.07 1.71
C ALA A 102 2.24 23.21 2.73
N LEU A 103 2.14 22.90 4.03
CA LEU A 103 2.16 23.90 5.12
C LEU A 103 3.47 24.68 5.20
N LYS A 104 4.60 24.02 5.01
CA LYS A 104 5.91 24.70 5.07
C LYS A 104 6.15 25.64 3.90
N LYS A 105 5.24 25.68 2.90
CA LYS A 105 5.43 26.38 1.62
C LYS A 105 6.80 26.09 1.03
N ALA A 106 7.33 24.89 1.31
CA ALA A 106 8.71 24.52 1.01
C ALA A 106 8.95 24.38 -0.50
N SER A 107 7.91 24.58 -1.31
CA SER A 107 7.99 24.63 -2.76
C SER A 107 6.70 25.20 -3.38
N GLY A 108 6.84 26.08 -4.37
CA GLY A 108 5.76 26.43 -5.31
C GLY A 108 5.57 25.33 -6.36
N ARG A 109 5.17 24.13 -5.94
CA ARG A 109 5.18 22.93 -6.77
C ARG A 109 3.88 22.17 -6.62
N ASP A 110 3.17 22.06 -7.71
CA ASP A 110 2.03 21.19 -7.88
C ASP A 110 2.39 19.75 -7.47
N PHE A 111 1.42 19.03 -6.90
CA PHE A 111 1.59 17.63 -6.57
C PHE A 111 1.03 16.76 -7.69
N VAL A 112 1.84 15.80 -8.13
CA VAL A 112 1.38 14.70 -8.99
C VAL A 112 1.18 13.47 -8.11
N LEU A 113 -0.06 13.07 -7.95
CA LEU A 113 -0.47 11.89 -7.19
C LEU A 113 -0.77 10.76 -8.15
N VAL A 114 -0.10 9.63 -7.96
CA VAL A 114 -0.36 8.40 -8.71
C VAL A 114 -1.05 7.42 -7.78
N THR A 115 -2.38 7.44 -7.76
CA THR A 115 -3.18 6.63 -6.83
C THR A 115 -4.63 6.51 -7.29
N ALA A 116 -5.31 5.47 -6.83
CA ALA A 116 -6.77 5.36 -6.87
C ALA A 116 -7.40 5.32 -5.47
N ASP A 117 -6.58 5.51 -4.43
CA ASP A 117 -6.98 5.43 -3.04
C ASP A 117 -7.57 6.76 -2.53
N SER A 118 -8.80 6.70 -2.04
CA SER A 118 -9.52 7.84 -1.48
C SER A 118 -9.02 8.26 -0.11
N ASP A 119 -8.23 7.42 0.58
CA ASP A 119 -7.77 7.72 1.94
C ASP A 119 -6.84 8.94 2.00
N PHE A 120 -6.31 9.38 0.84
CA PHE A 120 -5.52 10.60 0.72
C PHE A 120 -6.35 11.90 0.66
N VAL A 121 -7.66 11.84 0.46
CA VAL A 121 -8.54 13.03 0.32
C VAL A 121 -8.33 14.07 1.43
N PRO A 122 -8.22 13.73 2.73
CA PRO A 122 -7.99 14.73 3.77
C PRO A 122 -6.69 15.52 3.58
N ALA A 123 -5.61 14.84 3.19
CA ALA A 123 -4.32 15.48 2.98
C ALA A 123 -4.32 16.30 1.68
N ILE A 124 -5.03 15.85 0.64
CA ILE A 124 -5.23 16.60 -0.62
C ILE A 124 -5.97 17.91 -0.35
N LYS A 125 -7.06 17.86 0.43
CA LYS A 125 -7.83 19.06 0.84
C LYS A 125 -6.93 20.07 1.54
N LEU A 126 -6.09 19.62 2.47
CA LEU A 126 -5.15 20.49 3.16
C LEU A 126 -4.13 21.11 2.20
N ALA A 127 -3.55 20.31 1.30
CA ALA A 127 -2.61 20.82 0.30
C ALA A 127 -3.24 21.90 -0.59
N ARG A 128 -4.50 21.71 -1.03
CA ARG A 128 -5.24 22.70 -1.82
C ARG A 128 -5.55 23.97 -1.05
N MET A 129 -5.89 23.87 0.24
CA MET A 129 -6.10 25.05 1.09
C MET A 129 -4.82 25.90 1.21
N GLU A 130 -3.65 25.27 1.13
CA GLU A 130 -2.36 25.95 1.09
C GLU A 130 -1.92 26.40 -0.31
N GLY A 131 -2.79 26.25 -1.32
CA GLY A 131 -2.58 26.72 -2.69
C GLY A 131 -1.80 25.78 -3.61
N VAL A 132 -1.66 24.50 -3.24
CA VAL A 132 -1.02 23.48 -4.09
C VAL A 132 -2.02 22.94 -5.11
N GLN A 133 -1.65 22.91 -6.40
CA GLN A 133 -2.45 22.25 -7.44
C GLN A 133 -2.22 20.73 -7.41
N ILE A 134 -3.28 19.96 -7.68
CA ILE A 134 -3.27 18.51 -7.58
C ILE A 134 -3.55 17.88 -8.95
N PHE A 135 -2.57 17.15 -9.45
CA PHE A 135 -2.65 16.33 -10.65
C PHE A 135 -2.79 14.87 -10.25
N LEU A 136 -3.84 14.19 -10.71
CA LEU A 136 -4.11 12.79 -10.35
C LEU A 136 -3.94 11.88 -11.56
N ALA A 137 -3.07 10.88 -11.44
CA ALA A 137 -2.98 9.75 -12.36
C ALA A 137 -3.46 8.47 -11.67
N HIS A 138 -4.38 7.75 -12.29
CA HIS A 138 -4.97 6.55 -11.68
C HIS A 138 -4.67 5.25 -12.44
N LEU A 139 -3.80 5.30 -13.45
CA LEU A 139 -3.28 4.14 -14.20
C LEU A 139 -4.38 3.16 -14.67
N GLY A 140 -5.54 3.67 -15.11
CA GLY A 140 -6.66 2.85 -15.59
C GLY A 140 -7.58 2.28 -14.50
N HIS A 141 -7.29 2.51 -13.21
CA HIS A 141 -8.17 2.09 -12.11
C HIS A 141 -9.39 3.00 -11.95
N THR A 142 -10.52 2.44 -11.54
CA THR A 142 -11.70 3.24 -11.18
C THR A 142 -11.45 4.02 -9.90
N VAL A 143 -11.70 5.33 -9.94
CA VAL A 143 -11.49 6.24 -8.81
C VAL A 143 -12.82 6.73 -8.27
N LYS A 144 -12.94 6.83 -6.93
CA LYS A 144 -14.13 7.38 -6.26
C LYS A 144 -14.36 8.85 -6.66
N PRO A 145 -15.63 9.31 -6.79
CA PRO A 145 -15.93 10.69 -7.16
C PRO A 145 -15.25 11.73 -6.28
N GLU A 146 -15.18 11.47 -4.97
CA GLU A 146 -14.57 12.37 -3.98
C GLU A 146 -13.08 12.65 -4.26
N LEU A 147 -12.32 11.65 -4.72
CA LEU A 147 -10.91 11.83 -5.05
C LEU A 147 -10.75 12.66 -6.34
N LYS A 148 -11.67 12.50 -7.30
CA LYS A 148 -11.71 13.31 -8.53
C LYS A 148 -12.09 14.76 -8.26
N GLU A 149 -13.10 14.99 -7.41
CA GLU A 149 -13.54 16.33 -6.99
C GLU A 149 -12.41 17.14 -6.35
N HIS A 150 -11.53 16.46 -5.62
CA HIS A 150 -10.40 17.09 -4.96
C HIS A 150 -9.13 17.15 -5.80
N SER A 151 -9.17 16.78 -7.07
CA SER A 151 -8.07 16.91 -8.02
C SER A 151 -8.35 18.05 -9.00
N ASP A 152 -7.33 18.85 -9.34
CA ASP A 152 -7.47 19.95 -10.30
C ASP A 152 -7.35 19.46 -11.75
N VAL A 153 -6.51 18.43 -11.98
CA VAL A 153 -6.32 17.80 -13.31
C VAL A 153 -6.27 16.28 -13.19
N LEU A 154 -6.96 15.59 -14.10
CA LEU A 154 -6.85 14.13 -14.27
C LEU A 154 -5.92 13.80 -15.43
N LEU A 155 -4.97 12.90 -15.20
CA LEU A 155 -3.98 12.44 -16.18
C LEU A 155 -4.40 11.07 -16.75
N ASP A 156 -5.31 11.08 -17.72
CA ASP A 156 -5.97 9.86 -18.24
C ASP A 156 -5.14 9.07 -19.26
N ASN A 157 -4.02 9.62 -19.76
CA ASN A 157 -3.19 9.03 -20.83
C ASN A 157 -1.87 8.38 -20.34
N ILE A 158 -1.71 8.19 -19.03
CA ILE A 158 -0.56 7.48 -18.47
C ILE A 158 -0.96 6.02 -18.31
N SER A 159 -0.78 5.22 -19.37
CA SER A 159 -0.85 3.77 -19.26
C SER A 159 0.45 3.25 -18.65
N ALA A 160 0.35 2.32 -17.70
CA ALA A 160 1.51 1.52 -17.34
C ALA A 160 1.95 0.77 -18.61
N ALA A 161 3.20 0.96 -19.03
CA ALA A 161 3.75 0.22 -20.17
C ALA A 161 3.53 -1.28 -19.95
N GLN A 162 2.93 -1.93 -20.94
CA GLN A 162 2.63 -3.37 -20.95
C GLN A 162 3.91 -4.21 -20.93
#